data_AF-U6SI05-F1
#
_entry.id   AF-U6SI05-F1
#
_cell.length_a   1.000
_cell.length_b   1.000
_cell.length_c   1.000
_cell.angle_alpha   90.00
_cell.angle_beta   90.00
_cell.angle_gamma   90.00
#
_symmetry.space_group_name_H-M   'P 1'
#
loop_
_entity.id
_entity.type
_entity.pdbx_description
1 polymer ?
#
loop_
_entity_poly.entity_id
_entity_poly.type
_entity_poly.pdbx_seq_one_letter_code
_entity_poly.pdbx_strand_id
1 'polypeptide(L)'
;MLEDLMETESSDVLMIDYLSVISPSEQASFLWKQILESRRRHYDWLRSVYYQLNGRWPEVDQEIFRRPSSYEEGLTTQFTRTERRKLHMQSLMNQMLYASVYFSQSLQIIYNQLLYEELLLRHLRRF
;
A
#
# COMPACT_ATOMS: atom_id res chain seq x y z
N MET A 1 -2.25 7.23 -12.90
CA MET A 1 -2.50 5.94 -13.57
C MET A 1 -2.16 4.79 -12.62
N LEU A 2 -1.99 3.54 -13.07
CA LEU A 2 -1.58 2.43 -12.19
C LEU A 2 -0.15 2.65 -11.67
N GLU A 3 0.69 3.31 -12.45
CA GLU A 3 2.08 3.69 -12.14
C GLU A 3 2.18 4.52 -10.86
N ASP A 4 1.31 5.53 -10.69
CA ASP A 4 1.29 6.41 -9.52
C ASP A 4 1.10 5.63 -8.20
N LEU A 5 0.42 4.48 -8.24
CA LEU A 5 0.25 3.62 -7.07
C LEU A 5 1.54 2.88 -6.69
N MET A 6 2.49 2.76 -7.63
CA MET A 6 3.76 2.05 -7.49
C MET A 6 4.94 2.99 -7.20
N GLU A 7 4.78 4.31 -7.34
CA GLU A 7 5.81 5.31 -7.02
C GLU A 7 6.29 5.21 -5.56
N THR A 8 5.40 4.81 -4.65
CA THR A 8 5.73 4.77 -3.21
C THR A 8 6.25 3.42 -2.74
N GLU A 9 6.41 2.41 -3.61
CA GLU A 9 6.73 1.01 -3.26
C GLU A 9 7.90 0.89 -2.29
N SER A 10 9.05 1.40 -2.71
CA SER A 10 10.28 1.31 -1.91
C SER A 10 10.14 2.09 -0.60
N SER A 11 9.60 3.32 -0.67
CA SER A 11 9.49 4.19 0.50
C SER A 11 8.54 3.64 1.57
N ASP A 12 7.45 2.99 1.16
CA ASP A 12 6.46 2.44 2.08
C ASP A 12 6.97 1.18 2.76
N VAL A 13 7.59 0.28 2.01
CA VAL A 13 8.19 -0.94 2.57
C VAL A 13 9.24 -0.58 3.62
N LEU A 14 10.12 0.38 3.32
CA LEU A 14 11.15 0.85 4.25
C LEU A 14 10.55 1.56 5.48
N MET A 15 9.53 2.40 5.28
CA MET A 15 8.84 3.07 6.39
C MET A 15 8.18 2.07 7.34
N ILE A 16 7.44 1.10 6.80
CA ILE A 16 6.74 0.09 7.60
C ILE A 16 7.75 -0.80 8.34
N ASP A 17 8.83 -1.23 7.66
CA ASP A 17 9.90 -2.01 8.29
C ASP A 17 10.53 -1.24 9.45
N TYR A 18 10.90 0.02 9.23
CA TYR A 18 11.42 0.91 10.27
C TYR A 18 10.45 1.06 11.45
N LEU A 19 9.16 1.30 11.19
CA LEU A 19 8.14 1.45 12.23
C LEU A 19 7.94 0.16 13.03
N SER A 20 8.10 -1.01 12.40
CA SER A 20 8.05 -2.30 13.09
C SER A 20 9.17 -2.47 14.12
N VAL A 21 10.32 -1.84 13.89
CA VAL A 21 11.48 -1.87 14.80
C VAL A 21 11.32 -0.88 15.93
N ILE A 22 10.88 0.35 15.63
CA ILE A 22 10.73 1.42 16.65
C ILE A 22 9.36 1.42 17.34
N SER A 23 8.59 0.35 17.18
CA SER A 23 7.25 0.21 17.73
C SER A 23 7.24 0.31 19.27
N PRO A 24 6.20 0.92 19.88
CA PRO A 24 6.12 1.10 21.33
C PRO A 24 5.82 -0.19 22.11
N SER A 25 5.38 -1.24 21.42
CA SER A 25 5.04 -2.54 22.01
C SER A 25 5.27 -3.68 21.01
N GLU A 26 5.38 -4.91 21.54
CA GLU A 26 5.44 -6.12 20.70
C GLU A 26 4.17 -6.30 19.87
N GLN A 27 3.00 -5.96 20.44
CA GLN A 27 1.72 -6.02 19.74
C GLN A 27 1.71 -5.05 18.56
N ALA A 28 2.20 -3.82 18.73
CA ALA A 28 2.32 -2.86 17.64
C ALA A 28 3.32 -3.35 16.57
N SER A 29 4.48 -3.87 16.98
CA SER A 29 5.47 -4.45 16.06
C SER A 29 4.87 -5.60 15.23
N PHE A 30 4.09 -6.48 15.85
CA PHE A 30 3.40 -7.57 15.18
C PHE A 30 2.41 -7.06 14.11
N LEU A 31 1.58 -6.07 14.45
CA LEU A 31 0.64 -5.47 13.49
C LEU A 31 1.37 -4.81 12.32
N TRP A 32 2.49 -4.12 12.55
CA TRP A 32 3.31 -3.56 11.47
C TRP A 32 3.89 -4.63 10.55
N LYS A 33 4.34 -5.77 11.08
CA LYS A 33 4.80 -6.89 10.25
C LYS A 33 3.69 -7.47 9.37
N GLN A 34 2.46 -7.55 9.88
CA GLN A 34 1.30 -7.95 9.07
C GLN A 34 1.02 -6.95 7.94
N ILE A 35 1.12 -5.65 8.22
CA ILE A 35 1.00 -4.59 7.20
C ILE A 35 2.12 -4.73 6.16
N LEU A 36 3.36 -4.99 6.59
CA LEU A 36 4.52 -5.14 5.70
C LEU A 36 4.30 -6.26 4.68
N GLU A 37 3.85 -7.42 5.14
CA GLU A 37 3.55 -8.56 4.28
C GLU A 37 2.40 -8.28 3.31
N SER A 38 1.33 -7.63 3.80
CA SER A 38 0.22 -7.19 2.96
C SER A 38 0.69 -6.23 1.87
N ARG A 39 1.52 -5.26 2.24
CA ARG A 39 2.00 -4.22 1.34
C ARG A 39 2.88 -4.76 0.23
N ARG A 40 3.74 -5.75 0.53
CA ARG A 40 4.53 -6.46 -0.50
C ARG A 40 3.62 -7.18 -1.49
N ARG A 41 2.63 -7.94 -1.00
CA ARG A 41 1.65 -8.63 -1.87
C ARG A 41 0.86 -7.64 -2.72
N HIS A 42 0.49 -6.49 -2.18
CA HIS A 42 -0.18 -5.43 -2.91
C HIS A 42 0.67 -4.98 -4.11
N TYR A 43 1.95 -4.65 -3.90
CA TYR A 43 2.81 -4.25 -5.01
C TYR A 43 3.05 -5.35 -6.04
N ASP A 44 3.20 -6.61 -5.61
CA ASP A 44 3.30 -7.74 -6.53
C ASP A 44 2.05 -7.87 -7.42
N TRP A 45 0.86 -7.66 -6.85
CA TRP A 45 -0.39 -7.63 -7.60
C TRP A 45 -0.46 -6.45 -8.56
N LEU A 46 -0.11 -5.23 -8.13
CA LEU A 46 -0.08 -4.05 -9.00
C LEU A 46 0.85 -4.25 -10.20
N ARG A 47 2.06 -4.76 -9.97
CA ARG A 47 3.03 -5.06 -11.03
C ARG A 47 2.51 -6.13 -12.00
N SER A 48 1.85 -7.16 -11.47
CA SER A 48 1.25 -8.23 -12.29
C SER A 48 0.13 -7.70 -13.19
N VAL A 49 -0.77 -6.90 -12.63
CA VAL A 49 -1.88 -6.26 -13.36
C VAL A 49 -1.33 -5.31 -14.43
N TYR A 50 -0.31 -4.51 -14.07
CA TYR A 50 0.34 -3.60 -15.01
C TYR A 50 0.93 -4.34 -16.21
N TYR A 51 1.67 -5.42 -15.95
CA TYR A 51 2.30 -6.22 -16.99
C TYR A 51 1.28 -6.82 -17.94
N GLN A 52 0.16 -7.31 -17.41
CA GLN A 52 -0.90 -7.90 -18.23
C GLN A 52 -1.59 -6.87 -19.13
N LEU A 53 -1.70 -5.63 -18.69
CA LEU A 53 -2.26 -4.54 -19.50
C LEU A 53 -1.28 -4.03 -20.57
N ASN A 54 0.00 -3.92 -20.22
CA ASN A 54 0.97 -3.16 -21.02
C ASN A 54 1.99 -4.04 -21.77
N GLY A 55 2.08 -5.32 -21.43
CA GLY A 55 3.08 -6.26 -21.97
C GLY A 55 4.52 -5.96 -21.54
N ARG A 56 4.72 -5.06 -20.57
CA ARG A 56 6.03 -4.67 -20.03
C ARG A 56 5.94 -4.39 -18.54
N TRP A 57 7.07 -4.48 -17.85
CA TRP A 57 7.16 -4.10 -16.45
C TRP A 57 7.04 -2.58 -16.29
N PRO A 58 6.50 -2.11 -15.16
CA PRO A 58 6.39 -0.68 -14.90
C PRO A 58 7.76 -0.08 -14.63
N GLU A 59 8.06 1.04 -15.28
CA GLU A 59 9.24 1.87 -15.05
C GLU A 59 8.78 3.12 -14.31
N VAL A 60 8.96 3.13 -13.00
CA VAL A 60 8.42 4.19 -12.11
C VAL A 60 9.55 4.74 -11.27
N ASP A 61 9.70 6.07 -11.27
CA ASP A 61 10.63 6.73 -10.37
C ASP A 61 10.13 6.60 -8.93
N GLN A 62 10.98 6.09 -8.06
CA GLN A 62 10.59 5.72 -6.70
C GLN A 62 10.71 6.92 -5.77
N GLU A 63 9.68 7.15 -4.95
CA GLU A 63 9.78 8.14 -3.88
C GLU A 63 10.95 7.81 -2.96
N ILE A 64 11.75 8.83 -2.64
CA ILE A 64 12.86 8.70 -1.70
C ILE A 64 12.28 8.43 -0.31
N PHE A 65 12.76 7.38 0.34
CA PHE A 65 12.44 7.11 1.73
C PHE A 65 12.94 8.25 2.63
N ARG A 66 12.01 8.87 3.36
CA ARG A 66 12.30 9.84 4.41
C ARG A 66 11.96 9.23 5.76
N ARG A 67 12.98 9.04 6.59
CA ARG A 67 12.80 8.55 7.95
C ARG A 67 11.90 9.51 8.74
N PRO A 68 10.86 9.01 9.44
CA PRO A 68 10.02 9.87 10.25
C PRO A 68 10.76 10.28 11.54
N SER A 69 10.48 11.48 12.04
CA SER A 69 11.05 12.00 13.28
C SER A 69 10.54 11.27 14.53
N SER A 70 9.37 10.64 14.42
CA SER A 70 8.74 9.89 15.51
C SER A 70 7.90 8.72 14.99
N TYR A 71 7.55 7.79 15.90
CA TYR A 71 6.61 6.71 15.60
C TYR A 71 5.24 7.25 15.14
N GLU A 72 4.70 8.25 15.84
CA GLU A 72 3.38 8.82 15.55
C GLU A 72 3.33 9.53 14.18
N GLU A 73 4.40 10.24 13.82
CA GLU A 73 4.51 10.84 12.49
C GLU A 73 4.53 9.76 11.40
N GLY A 74 5.28 8.67 11.59
CA GLY A 74 5.33 7.57 10.63
C GLY A 74 4.00 6.85 10.50
N LEU A 75 3.30 6.61 11.62
CA LEU A 75 1.95 6.04 11.63
C LEU A 75 0.96 6.93 10.89
N THR A 76 0.98 8.24 11.15
CA THR A 76 0.14 9.23 10.47
C THR A 76 0.43 9.26 8.97
N THR A 77 1.71 9.24 8.59
CA THR A 77 2.15 9.20 7.19
C THR A 77 1.60 7.96 6.48
N GLN A 78 1.73 6.78 7.09
CA GLN A 78 1.19 5.54 6.51
C GLN A 78 -0.34 5.57 6.41
N PHE A 79 -1.03 6.12 7.40
CA PHE A 79 -2.48 6.30 7.34
C PHE A 79 -2.91 7.18 6.16
N THR A 80 -2.30 8.36 6.02
CA THR A 80 -2.61 9.30 4.93
C THR A 80 -2.30 8.70 3.55
N ARG A 81 -1.17 7.99 3.42
CA ARG A 81 -0.80 7.32 2.16
C ARG A 81 -1.76 6.18 1.81
N THR A 82 -2.20 5.40 2.80
CA THR A 82 -3.20 4.33 2.59
C THR A 82 -4.55 4.91 2.16
N GLU A 83 -5.02 5.99 2.79
CA GLU A 83 -6.26 6.68 2.38
C GLU A 83 -6.18 7.24 0.96
N ARG A 84 -5.06 7.88 0.60
CA ARG A 84 -4.85 8.38 -0.77
C ARG A 84 -4.91 7.24 -1.80
N ARG A 85 -4.25 6.11 -1.52
CA ARG A 85 -4.28 4.94 -2.42
C ARG A 85 -5.66 4.34 -2.56
N LYS A 86 -6.46 4.28 -1.49
CA LYS A 86 -7.85 3.82 -1.57
C LYS A 86 -8.67 4.70 -2.51
N LEU A 87 -8.58 6.02 -2.36
CA LEU A 87 -9.30 6.96 -3.23
C LEU A 87 -8.87 6.81 -4.69
N HIS A 88 -7.56 6.65 -4.93
CA HIS A 88 -7.03 6.41 -6.26
C HIS A 88 -7.54 5.07 -6.84
N MET A 89 -7.49 3.99 -6.06
CA MET A 89 -7.99 2.69 -6.49
C MET A 89 -9.49 2.73 -6.83
N GLN A 90 -10.30 3.39 -6.00
CA GLN A 90 -11.72 3.61 -6.28
C GLN A 90 -11.92 4.38 -7.59
N SER A 91 -11.13 5.43 -7.84
CA SER A 91 -11.17 6.16 -9.11
C SER A 91 -10.83 5.26 -10.30
N LEU A 92 -9.80 4.41 -10.19
CA LEU A 92 -9.42 3.48 -11.26
C LEU A 92 -10.51 2.44 -11.52
N MET A 93 -11.10 1.87 -10.47
CA MET A 93 -12.20 0.93 -10.58
C MET A 93 -13.43 1.55 -11.26
N ASN A 94 -13.73 2.82 -10.96
CA ASN A 94 -14.84 3.56 -11.59
C ASN A 94 -14.56 3.96 -13.04
N GLN A 95 -13.30 4.19 -13.42
CA GLN A 95 -12.94 4.48 -14.82
C GLN A 95 -12.97 3.21 -15.69
N MET A 96 -12.81 2.04 -15.07
CA MET A 96 -12.66 0.75 -15.72
C MET A 96 -13.96 -0.07 -15.71
N LEU A 97 -15.12 0.61 -15.77
CA LEU A 97 -16.46 -0.02 -15.72
C LEU A 97 -16.70 -1.08 -16.81
N TYR A 98 -15.96 -1.02 -17.92
CA TYR A 98 -16.03 -1.98 -19.04
C TYR A 98 -14.79 -2.86 -19.17
N ALA A 99 -13.91 -2.88 -18.16
CA ALA A 99 -12.75 -3.74 -18.19
C ALA A 99 -13.15 -5.22 -18.09
N SER A 100 -12.21 -6.10 -18.47
CA SER A 100 -12.45 -7.55 -18.39
C SER A 100 -12.74 -7.99 -16.96
N VAL A 101 -13.54 -9.05 -16.80
CA VAL A 101 -13.86 -9.62 -15.48
C VAL A 101 -12.61 -9.91 -14.67
N TYR A 102 -11.58 -10.44 -15.33
CA TYR A 102 -10.28 -10.72 -14.74
C TYR A 102 -9.67 -9.44 -14.14
N PHE A 103 -9.62 -8.35 -14.91
CA PHE A 103 -9.04 -7.10 -14.46
C PHE A 103 -9.81 -6.49 -13.28
N SER A 104 -11.14 -6.50 -13.35
CA SER A 104 -11.99 -6.02 -12.26
C SER A 104 -11.79 -6.83 -10.97
N GLN A 105 -11.62 -8.15 -11.07
CA GLN A 105 -11.31 -9.01 -9.93
C GLN A 105 -9.93 -8.70 -9.34
N SER A 106 -8.90 -8.48 -10.18
CA SER A 106 -7.57 -8.12 -9.71
C SER A 106 -7.58 -6.79 -8.96
N LEU A 107 -8.25 -5.75 -9.48
CA LEU A 107 -8.38 -4.47 -8.79
C LEU A 107 -9.13 -4.63 -7.45
N GLN A 108 -10.18 -5.47 -7.41
CA GLN A 108 -10.91 -5.73 -6.17
C GLN A 108 -10.02 -6.42 -5.10
N ILE A 109 -9.16 -7.36 -5.50
CA ILE A 109 -8.21 -8.02 -4.58
C ILE A 109 -7.27 -6.97 -3.97
N ILE A 110 -6.71 -6.10 -4.81
CA ILE A 110 -5.81 -5.03 -4.37
C ILE A 110 -6.54 -4.07 -3.41
N TYR A 111 -7.76 -3.67 -3.76
CA TYR A 111 -8.57 -2.80 -2.91
C TYR A 111 -8.89 -3.44 -1.55
N ASN A 112 -9.18 -4.75 -1.51
CA ASN A 112 -9.42 -5.45 -0.25
C ASN A 112 -8.18 -5.50 0.65
N GLN A 113 -6.98 -5.60 0.09
CA GLN A 113 -5.72 -5.52 0.85
C GLN A 113 -5.54 -4.14 1.49
N LEU A 114 -5.89 -3.06 0.77
CA LEU A 114 -5.88 -1.71 1.32
C LEU A 114 -6.85 -1.54 2.50
N LEU A 115 -8.05 -2.11 2.41
CA LEU A 115 -9.02 -2.08 3.51
C LEU A 115 -8.52 -2.85 4.74
N TYR A 116 -7.87 -4.00 4.51
CA TYR A 116 -7.25 -4.77 5.58
C TYR A 116 -6.14 -3.97 6.28
N GLU A 117 -5.24 -3.37 5.51
CA GLU A 117 -4.16 -2.53 6.05
C GLU A 117 -4.69 -1.33 6.83
N GLU A 118 -5.74 -0.67 6.35
CA GLU A 118 -6.40 0.42 7.07
C GLU A 118 -6.93 -0.03 8.45
N LEU A 119 -7.55 -1.21 8.51
CA LEU A 119 -8.03 -1.77 9.78
C LEU A 119 -6.87 -1.97 10.77
N LEU A 120 -5.75 -2.53 10.31
CA LEU A 120 -4.55 -2.69 11.14
C LEU A 120 -3.98 -1.34 11.59
N LEU A 121 -3.91 -0.33 10.70
CA LEU A 121 -3.47 1.02 11.04
C LEU A 121 -4.38 1.70 12.07
N ARG A 122 -5.69 1.46 12.02
CA ARG A 122 -6.64 1.94 13.05
C ARG A 122 -6.39 1.27 14.41
N HIS A 123 -6.00 0.00 14.43
CA HIS A 123 -5.59 -0.67 15.67
C HIS A 123 -4.27 -0.12 16.22
N LEU A 124 -3.32 0.21 15.35
CA LEU A 124 -2.03 0.79 15.73
C LEU A 124 -2.14 2.15 16.44
N ARG A 125 -3.18 2.95 16.14
CA ARG A 125 -3.46 4.23 16.82
C ARG A 125 -3.85 4.11 18.30
N ARG A 126 -4.02 2.89 18.81
CA ARG A 126 -4.36 2.64 20.21
C ARG A 126 -3.12 2.41 21.09
N PHE A 127 -1.94 2.39 20.51
CA PHE A 127 -0.64 2.25 21.17
C PHE A 127 0.09 3.59 21.15
#